data_AF-A0A9X0TWW4-F1
#
_entry.id   AF-A0A9X0TWW4-F1
#
_cell.length_a   1.000
_cell.length_b   1.000
_cell.length_c   1.000
_cell.angle_alpha   90.00
_cell.angle_beta   90.00
_cell.angle_gamma   90.00
#
_symmetry.space_group_name_H-M   'P 1'
#
loop_
_entity.id
_entity.type
_entity.pdbx_description
1 polymer ?
#
loop_
_entity_poly.entity_id
_entity_poly.type
_entity_poly.pdbx_seq_one_letter_code
_entity_poly.pdbx_strand_id
1 'polypeptide(L)'
;MTKFGKLEAHLLTRNYRHDVHPYRQWIDESEGVVTFPLYRFDGMLAGYQTYRPGAPKQHSNPKMARYFTRAHGRQLLWGTYLPLKDGPIWITESIFKSAAVHNAGGNSWALLGSTFSAGLRRQLAMLPYDFRVIGDNDAAGESLVKSFGKGFVAPDLDELQPNEVSHLIFSHSQ
;
A
#
# COMPACT_ATOMS: atom_id res chain seq x y z
N MET A 1 25.48 10.77 8.36
CA MET A 1 24.02 10.80 8.57
C MET A 1 23.39 11.50 7.38
N THR A 2 22.56 10.81 6.61
CA THR A 2 21.82 11.42 5.51
C THR A 2 20.80 12.40 6.09
N LYS A 3 20.84 13.66 5.68
CA LYS A 3 19.91 14.69 6.14
C LYS A 3 18.65 14.61 5.28
N PHE A 4 17.58 14.05 5.82
CA PHE A 4 16.31 13.92 5.11
C PHE A 4 15.63 15.28 4.91
N GLY A 5 14.90 15.42 3.80
CA GLY A 5 14.00 16.55 3.55
C GLY A 5 12.78 16.54 4.49
N LYS A 6 11.93 17.57 4.41
CA LYS A 6 10.80 17.72 5.34
C LYS A 6 9.68 16.74 4.99
N LEU A 7 9.41 16.54 3.70
CA LEU A 7 8.47 15.52 3.24
C LEU A 7 9.02 14.13 3.51
N GLU A 8 10.29 13.90 3.22
CA GLU A 8 10.95 12.62 3.46
C GLU A 8 10.90 12.22 4.95
N ALA A 9 11.18 13.15 5.86
CA ALA A 9 11.01 12.94 7.30
C ALA A 9 9.56 12.60 7.67
N HIS A 10 8.57 13.24 7.04
CA HIS A 10 7.16 12.89 7.21
C HIS A 10 6.81 11.49 6.69
N LEU A 11 7.41 11.05 5.58
CA LEU A 11 7.19 9.69 5.07
C LEU A 11 7.70 8.64 6.06
N LEU A 12 8.83 8.89 6.73
CA LEU A 12 9.38 8.00 7.75
C LEU A 12 8.44 7.87 8.97
N THR A 13 7.74 8.93 9.38
CA THR A 13 6.75 8.84 10.47
C THR A 13 5.50 8.04 10.08
N ARG A 14 5.27 7.82 8.78
CA ARG A 14 4.22 6.96 8.22
C ARG A 14 4.72 5.58 7.83
N ASN A 15 5.80 5.11 8.46
CA ASN A 15 6.42 3.81 8.21
C ASN A 15 6.98 3.61 6.79
N TYR A 16 7.08 4.66 5.96
CA TYR A 16 7.60 4.54 4.61
C TYR A 16 9.14 4.66 4.59
N ARG A 17 9.80 3.54 4.86
CA ARG A 17 11.26 3.41 4.93
C ARG A 17 11.89 3.12 3.55
N HIS A 18 11.86 4.07 2.63
CA HIS A 18 12.52 3.92 1.31
C HIS A 18 14.05 3.92 1.38
N ASP A 19 14.62 4.25 2.54
CA ASP A 19 16.04 4.10 2.86
C ASP A 19 16.43 2.64 3.14
N VAL A 20 15.46 1.77 3.46
CA VAL A 20 15.66 0.36 3.80
C VAL A 20 15.11 -0.56 2.72
N HIS A 21 13.95 -0.23 2.16
CA HIS A 21 13.28 -1.04 1.15
C HIS A 21 13.52 -0.49 -0.25
N PRO A 22 13.60 -1.34 -1.29
CA PRO A 22 13.86 -0.94 -2.67
C PRO A 22 12.61 -0.36 -3.35
N TYR A 23 11.91 0.56 -2.66
CA TYR A 23 10.77 1.26 -3.20
C TYR A 23 11.19 2.09 -4.42
N ARG A 24 10.28 2.19 -5.38
CA ARG A 24 10.35 3.14 -6.48
C ARG A 24 9.44 4.31 -6.13
N GLN A 25 9.97 5.53 -6.19
CA GLN A 25 9.27 6.76 -5.89
C GLN A 25 9.97 7.95 -6.55
N TRP A 26 9.24 9.03 -6.73
CA TRP A 26 9.80 10.36 -7.00
C TRP A 26 9.33 11.32 -5.91
N ILE A 27 10.29 11.91 -5.19
CA ILE A 27 10.02 12.87 -4.12
C ILE A 27 10.33 14.27 -4.66
N ASP A 28 9.34 15.15 -4.63
CA ASP A 28 9.49 16.57 -4.90
C ASP A 28 9.26 17.32 -3.59
N GLU A 29 10.37 17.65 -2.91
CA GLU A 29 10.35 18.41 -1.66
C GLU A 29 9.83 19.84 -1.85
N SER A 30 10.01 20.43 -3.02
CA SER A 30 9.59 21.81 -3.28
C SER A 30 8.07 21.93 -3.37
N GLU A 31 7.43 20.97 -4.03
CA GLU A 31 5.97 20.88 -4.17
C GLU A 31 5.31 20.07 -3.04
N GLY A 32 6.10 19.47 -2.14
CA GLY A 32 5.59 18.66 -1.03
C GLY A 32 4.79 17.44 -1.50
N VAL A 33 5.21 16.80 -2.60
CA VAL A 33 4.56 15.62 -3.18
C VAL A 33 5.52 14.46 -3.34
N VAL A 34 5.04 13.25 -3.04
CA VAL A 34 5.67 12.00 -3.46
C VAL A 34 4.80 11.30 -4.49
N THR A 35 5.41 10.76 -5.54
CA THR A 35 4.75 9.98 -6.59
C THR A 35 5.21 8.52 -6.54
N PHE A 36 4.25 7.61 -6.48
CA PHE A 36 4.45 6.17 -6.45
C PHE A 36 4.02 5.56 -7.79
N PRO A 37 4.94 4.94 -8.56
CA PRO A 37 4.58 4.24 -9.79
C PRO A 37 3.76 2.99 -9.52
N LEU A 38 2.82 2.70 -10.42
CA LEU A 38 2.00 1.50 -10.41
C LEU A 38 2.25 0.69 -11.67
N TYR A 39 2.52 -0.59 -11.48
CA TYR A 39 2.87 -1.51 -12.55
C TYR A 39 1.79 -2.58 -12.70
N ARG A 40 1.62 -3.06 -13.93
CA ARG A 40 0.87 -4.30 -14.16
C ARG A 40 1.73 -5.50 -13.74
N PHE A 41 1.13 -6.68 -13.68
CA PHE A 41 1.84 -7.93 -13.37
C PHE A 41 2.91 -8.32 -14.41
N ASP A 42 2.86 -7.75 -15.62
CA ASP A 42 3.90 -7.89 -16.65
C ASP A 42 5.10 -6.94 -16.42
N GLY A 43 5.10 -6.14 -15.35
CA GLY A 43 6.15 -5.19 -15.02
C GLY A 43 6.07 -3.86 -15.79
N MET A 44 5.10 -3.66 -16.69
CA MET A 44 4.94 -2.40 -17.41
C MET A 44 4.27 -1.34 -16.53
N LEU A 45 4.82 -0.12 -16.55
CA LEU A 45 4.24 1.04 -15.89
C LEU A 45 2.86 1.35 -16.50
N ALA A 46 1.84 1.47 -15.65
CA ALA A 46 0.45 1.67 -16.10
C ALA A 46 -0.34 2.66 -15.24
N GLY A 47 0.31 3.32 -14.29
CA GLY A 47 -0.32 4.32 -13.45
C GLY A 47 0.62 4.88 -12.41
N TYR A 48 0.07 5.73 -11.56
CA TYR A 48 0.75 6.28 -10.40
C TYR A 48 -0.26 6.69 -9.33
N GLN A 49 0.19 6.77 -8.08
CA GLN A 49 -0.49 7.49 -7.01
C GLN A 49 0.41 8.63 -6.53
N THR A 50 -0.13 9.81 -6.30
CA THR A 50 0.58 10.90 -5.61
C THR A 50 0.04 11.08 -4.20
N TYR A 51 0.93 11.43 -3.28
CA TYR A 51 0.59 11.79 -1.90
C TYR A 51 1.13 13.18 -1.54
N ARG A 52 0.25 14.00 -0.95
CA ARG A 52 0.53 15.36 -0.46
C ARG A 52 0.05 15.49 1.00
N PRO A 53 0.94 15.40 2.00
CA PRO A 53 0.54 15.41 3.41
C PRO A 53 -0.34 16.60 3.81
N GLY A 54 0.03 17.80 3.34
CA GLY A 54 -0.65 19.06 3.67
C GLY A 54 -1.93 19.33 2.87
N ALA A 55 -2.25 18.51 1.86
CA ALA A 55 -3.43 18.71 1.03
C ALA A 55 -4.71 18.17 1.71
N PRO A 56 -5.89 18.71 1.37
CA PRO A 56 -7.16 18.24 1.90
C PRO A 56 -7.48 16.82 1.40
N LYS A 57 -8.27 16.06 2.17
CA LYS A 57 -8.64 14.68 1.81
C LYS A 57 -9.40 14.61 0.47
N GLN A 58 -10.26 15.60 0.22
CA GLN A 58 -11.00 15.77 -1.03
C GLN A 58 -10.77 17.18 -1.57
N HIS A 59 -10.79 17.32 -2.89
CA HIS A 59 -10.60 18.60 -3.57
C HIS A 59 -11.39 18.60 -4.88
N SER A 60 -11.88 19.76 -5.32
CA SER A 60 -12.65 19.92 -6.57
C SER A 60 -11.86 19.47 -7.81
N ASN A 61 -10.56 19.78 -7.83
CA ASN A 61 -9.58 19.13 -8.69
C ASN A 61 -8.94 17.94 -7.95
N PRO A 62 -9.25 16.67 -8.29
CA PRO A 62 -8.74 15.50 -7.57
C PRO A 62 -7.22 15.40 -7.53
N LYS A 63 -6.51 15.97 -8.52
CA LYS A 63 -5.04 15.98 -8.56
C LYS A 63 -4.39 16.76 -7.42
N MET A 64 -5.15 17.67 -6.81
CA MET A 64 -4.72 18.49 -5.68
C MET A 64 -5.16 17.93 -4.32
N ALA A 65 -5.86 16.78 -4.31
CA ALA A 65 -6.20 16.11 -3.06
C ALA A 65 -4.97 15.44 -2.43
N ARG A 66 -5.09 15.08 -1.15
CA ARG A 66 -4.06 14.35 -0.38
C ARG A 66 -3.57 13.12 -1.11
N TYR A 67 -4.49 12.38 -1.71
CA TYR A 67 -4.20 11.23 -2.54
C TYR A 67 -4.85 11.41 -3.90
N PHE A 68 -4.09 11.14 -4.96
CA PHE A 68 -4.61 11.08 -6.31
C PHE A 68 -4.04 9.86 -7.01
N THR A 69 -4.91 8.95 -7.44
CA THR A 69 -4.53 7.75 -8.19
C THR A 69 -4.94 7.90 -9.63
N ARG A 70 -4.02 7.64 -10.56
CA ARG A 70 -4.32 7.48 -11.98
C ARG A 70 -3.91 6.08 -12.41
N ALA A 71 -4.88 5.28 -12.85
CA ALA A 71 -4.66 3.95 -13.41
C ALA A 71 -5.27 3.88 -14.82
N HIS A 72 -4.53 3.30 -15.76
CA HIS A 72 -4.97 3.23 -17.16
C HIS A 72 -5.68 1.89 -17.45
N GLY A 73 -7.01 1.93 -17.56
CA GLY A 73 -7.85 0.84 -18.08
C GLY A 73 -8.12 -0.35 -17.16
N ARG A 74 -7.42 -0.46 -16.02
CA ARG A 74 -7.62 -1.53 -15.03
C ARG A 74 -7.22 -1.07 -13.63
N GLN A 75 -7.73 -1.75 -12.61
CA GLN A 75 -7.24 -1.58 -11.24
C GLN A 75 -5.80 -2.09 -11.12
N LEU A 76 -4.96 -1.35 -10.41
CA LEU A 76 -3.54 -1.66 -10.19
C LEU A 76 -3.28 -1.78 -8.69
N LEU A 77 -2.23 -2.52 -8.35
CA LEU A 77 -1.70 -2.60 -6.99
C LEU A 77 -0.35 -1.87 -6.93
N TRP A 78 -0.04 -1.27 -5.80
CA TRP A 78 1.32 -0.83 -5.51
C TRP A 78 2.14 -1.98 -4.91
N GLY A 79 3.44 -2.02 -5.21
CA GLY A 79 4.38 -2.99 -4.64
C GLY A 79 4.57 -4.27 -5.46
N THR A 80 3.87 -4.45 -6.58
CA THR A 80 3.97 -5.66 -7.44
C THR A 80 5.36 -5.93 -8.02
N TYR A 81 6.25 -4.92 -8.02
CA TYR A 81 7.63 -5.00 -8.48
C TYR A 81 8.63 -5.36 -7.37
N LEU A 82 8.17 -5.44 -6.11
CA LEU A 82 9.06 -5.72 -4.98
C LEU A 82 9.40 -7.21 -4.93
N PRO A 83 10.63 -7.56 -4.52
CA PRO A 83 10.98 -8.95 -4.30
C PRO A 83 10.11 -9.54 -3.18
N LEU A 84 9.62 -10.75 -3.40
CA LEU A 84 8.80 -11.49 -2.44
C LEU A 84 9.65 -12.52 -1.71
N LYS A 85 9.36 -12.70 -0.43
CA LYS A 85 9.87 -13.79 0.42
C LYS A 85 8.85 -14.92 0.50
N ASP A 86 9.21 -16.04 1.11
CA ASP A 86 8.24 -17.08 1.43
C ASP A 86 7.14 -16.57 2.37
N GLY A 87 5.93 -17.08 2.20
CA GLY A 87 4.75 -16.73 2.99
C GLY A 87 3.67 -15.97 2.22
N PRO A 88 2.59 -15.57 2.90
CA PRO A 88 1.47 -14.89 2.27
C PRO A 88 1.84 -13.48 1.80
N ILE A 89 1.08 -12.97 0.83
CA ILE A 89 1.12 -11.57 0.39
C ILE A 89 -0.09 -10.85 0.97
N TRP A 90 0.16 -9.91 1.87
CA TRP A 90 -0.88 -9.11 2.51
C TRP A 90 -1.29 -7.95 1.62
N ILE A 91 -2.54 -7.92 1.19
CA ILE A 91 -3.12 -6.80 0.46
C ILE A 91 -3.74 -5.83 1.47
N THR A 92 -3.20 -4.61 1.54
CA THR A 92 -3.71 -3.54 2.41
C THR A 92 -4.42 -2.47 1.59
N GLU A 93 -5.15 -1.57 2.23
CA GLU A 93 -5.86 -0.49 1.52
C GLU A 93 -4.93 0.62 1.01
N SER A 94 -3.77 0.82 1.64
CA SER A 94 -2.88 1.96 1.38
C SER A 94 -1.38 1.61 1.36
N ILE A 95 -0.60 2.44 0.66
CA ILE A 95 0.85 2.26 0.52
C ILE A 95 1.56 2.27 1.89
N PHE A 96 1.15 3.15 2.80
CA PHE A 96 1.76 3.29 4.11
C PHE A 96 1.52 2.06 5.00
N LYS A 97 0.31 1.48 4.93
CA LYS A 97 -0.01 0.23 5.63
C LYS A 97 0.79 -0.94 5.07
N SER A 98 0.94 -1.04 3.75
CA SER A 98 1.85 -2.03 3.15
C SER A 98 3.30 -1.81 3.56
N ALA A 99 3.76 -0.56 3.66
CA ALA A 99 5.12 -0.26 4.13
C ALA A 99 5.32 -0.67 5.60
N ALA A 100 4.31 -0.52 6.46
CA ALA A 100 4.35 -1.03 7.83
C ALA A 100 4.50 -2.57 7.87
N VAL A 101 3.78 -3.30 7.00
CA VAL A 101 3.94 -4.77 6.86
C VAL A 101 5.35 -5.14 6.39
N HIS A 102 5.95 -4.38 5.47
CA HIS A 102 7.34 -4.60 5.04
C HIS A 102 8.33 -4.38 6.19
N ASN A 103 8.15 -3.33 6.99
CA ASN A 103 8.97 -3.08 8.18
C ASN A 103 8.85 -4.20 9.23
N ALA A 104 7.69 -4.85 9.29
CA ALA A 104 7.45 -6.03 10.13
C ALA A 104 8.00 -7.34 9.54
N GLY A 105 8.56 -7.31 8.32
CA GLY A 105 9.19 -8.43 7.66
C GLY A 105 8.30 -9.23 6.70
N GLY A 106 7.03 -8.88 6.57
CA GLY A 106 6.08 -9.56 5.67
C GLY A 106 6.11 -9.07 4.22
N ASN A 107 5.47 -9.82 3.32
CA ASN A 107 5.20 -9.37 1.95
C ASN A 107 3.89 -8.58 1.90
N SER A 108 3.86 -7.45 1.18
CA SER A 108 2.62 -6.70 1.05
C SER A 108 2.48 -5.90 -0.25
N TRP A 109 1.24 -5.82 -0.74
CA TRP A 109 0.84 -4.94 -1.84
C TRP A 109 -0.32 -4.05 -1.39
N ALA A 110 -0.50 -2.87 -2.01
CA ALA A 110 -1.59 -1.97 -1.66
C ALA A 110 -2.65 -1.85 -2.76
N LEU A 111 -3.92 -1.94 -2.38
CA LEU A 111 -5.10 -1.91 -3.25
C LEU A 111 -5.46 -0.50 -3.75
N LEU A 112 -5.09 0.53 -2.98
CA LEU A 112 -5.34 1.94 -3.28
C LEU A 112 -6.84 2.28 -3.44
N GLY A 113 -7.67 1.63 -2.62
CA GLY A 113 -9.12 1.75 -2.60
C GLY A 113 -9.75 0.68 -1.71
N SER A 114 -11.07 0.68 -1.64
CA SER A 114 -11.85 -0.14 -0.69
C SER A 114 -12.57 -1.33 -1.33
N THR A 115 -12.30 -1.66 -2.59
CA THR A 115 -12.94 -2.79 -3.30
C THR A 115 -12.02 -3.45 -4.32
N PHE A 116 -12.21 -4.74 -4.55
CA PHE A 116 -11.56 -5.48 -5.63
C PHE A 116 -12.47 -5.54 -6.86
N SER A 117 -11.97 -5.06 -7.99
CA SER A 117 -12.61 -5.31 -9.29
C SER A 117 -12.59 -6.80 -9.65
N ALA A 118 -13.60 -7.25 -10.39
CA ALA A 118 -13.66 -8.63 -10.87
C ALA A 118 -12.43 -9.02 -11.72
N GLY A 119 -11.87 -8.07 -12.47
CA GLY A 119 -10.63 -8.26 -13.23
C GLY A 119 -9.44 -8.53 -12.33
N LEU A 120 -9.23 -7.71 -11.30
CA LEU A 120 -8.13 -7.90 -10.35
C LEU A 120 -8.26 -9.22 -9.59
N ARG A 121 -9.47 -9.60 -9.15
CA ARG A 121 -9.72 -10.89 -8.49
C ARG A 121 -9.28 -12.08 -9.34
N ARG A 122 -9.64 -12.07 -10.63
CA ARG A 122 -9.21 -13.12 -11.57
C ARG A 122 -7.70 -13.15 -11.74
N GLN A 123 -7.04 -11.99 -11.84
CA GLN A 123 -5.59 -11.92 -11.97
C GLN A 123 -4.89 -12.48 -10.73
N LEU A 124 -5.33 -12.12 -9.52
CA LEU A 124 -4.77 -12.64 -8.27
C LEU A 124 -4.96 -14.15 -8.15
N ALA A 125 -6.12 -14.68 -8.51
CA ALA A 125 -6.41 -16.12 -8.46
C ALA A 125 -5.55 -16.96 -9.44
N MET A 126 -4.95 -16.34 -10.46
CA MET A 126 -4.06 -17.01 -11.42
C MET A 126 -2.60 -17.05 -10.96
N LEU A 127 -2.23 -16.24 -9.97
CA LEU A 127 -0.87 -16.20 -9.46
C LEU A 127 -0.67 -17.29 -8.40
N PRO A 128 0.53 -17.89 -8.31
CA PRO A 128 0.81 -19.00 -7.39
C PRO A 128 1.10 -18.52 -5.95
N TYR A 129 0.44 -17.46 -5.50
CA TYR A 129 0.68 -16.84 -4.20
C TYR A 129 -0.53 -16.95 -3.29
N ASP A 130 -0.28 -17.06 -1.98
CA ASP A 130 -1.32 -16.97 -0.96
C ASP A 130 -1.62 -15.50 -0.64
N PHE A 131 -2.65 -14.95 -1.27
CA PHE A 131 -3.13 -13.60 -0.97
C PHE A 131 -4.05 -13.59 0.25
N ARG A 132 -3.80 -12.64 1.15
CA ARG A 132 -4.66 -12.37 2.32
C ARG A 132 -4.88 -10.86 2.41
N VAL A 133 -6.03 -10.42 2.93
CA VAL A 133 -6.34 -8.99 3.06
C VAL A 133 -6.20 -8.52 4.50
N ILE A 134 -5.67 -7.32 4.69
CA ILE A 134 -5.79 -6.59 5.95
C ILE A 134 -6.65 -5.35 5.67
N GLY A 135 -7.89 -5.39 6.12
CA GLY A 135 -8.82 -4.27 6.03
C GLY A 135 -8.67 -3.33 7.21
N ASP A 136 -9.12 -2.09 7.03
CA ASP A 136 -9.20 -1.13 8.11
C ASP A 136 -10.27 -1.56 9.14
N ASN A 137 -10.12 -1.18 10.40
CA ASN A 137 -11.09 -1.48 11.47
C ASN A 137 -12.34 -0.59 11.36
N ASP A 138 -12.99 -0.64 10.20
CA ASP A 138 -14.24 0.02 9.88
C ASP A 138 -15.13 -0.86 8.98
N ALA A 139 -16.34 -0.39 8.69
CA ALA A 139 -17.30 -1.15 7.89
C ALA A 139 -16.82 -1.40 6.44
N ALA A 140 -15.97 -0.54 5.90
CA ALA A 140 -15.44 -0.71 4.54
C ALA A 140 -14.36 -1.80 4.52
N GLY A 141 -13.45 -1.79 5.50
CA GLY A 141 -12.43 -2.83 5.68
C GLY A 141 -13.03 -4.20 5.99
N GLU A 142 -14.06 -4.27 6.84
CA GLU A 142 -14.82 -5.51 7.08
C GLU A 142 -15.44 -6.04 5.78
N SER A 143 -16.06 -5.16 5.00
CA SER A 143 -16.65 -5.51 3.71
C SER A 143 -15.58 -5.98 2.72
N LEU A 144 -14.42 -5.34 2.69
CA LEU A 144 -13.30 -5.70 1.84
C LEU A 144 -12.78 -7.11 2.15
N VAL A 145 -12.54 -7.40 3.43
CA VAL A 145 -12.08 -8.72 3.91
C VAL A 145 -13.12 -9.79 3.60
N LYS A 146 -14.39 -9.55 3.92
CA LYS A 146 -15.49 -10.48 3.63
C LYS A 146 -15.63 -10.75 2.14
N SER A 147 -15.53 -9.70 1.33
CA SER A 147 -15.61 -9.79 -0.13
C SER A 147 -14.45 -10.63 -0.67
N PHE A 148 -13.24 -10.47 -0.14
CA PHE A 148 -12.08 -11.25 -0.56
C PHE A 148 -12.15 -12.71 -0.08
N GLY A 149 -12.65 -12.94 1.12
CA GLY A 149 -12.86 -14.27 1.72
C GLY A 149 -11.70 -14.78 2.56
N LYS A 150 -10.57 -14.06 2.61
CA LYS A 150 -9.38 -14.43 3.40
C LYS A 150 -8.67 -13.19 3.92
N GLY A 151 -8.54 -13.07 5.25
CA GLY A 151 -7.94 -11.90 5.87
C GLY A 151 -8.54 -11.57 7.24
N PHE A 152 -8.19 -10.38 7.74
CA PHE A 152 -8.72 -9.83 8.99
C PHE A 152 -8.76 -8.30 8.92
N VAL A 153 -9.45 -7.66 9.87
CA VAL A 153 -9.40 -6.20 10.04
C VAL A 153 -8.45 -5.82 11.16
N ALA A 154 -7.78 -4.68 11.03
CA ALA A 154 -6.79 -4.21 11.99
C ALA A 154 -6.90 -2.69 12.23
N PRO A 155 -6.36 -2.19 13.36
CA PRO A 155 -6.09 -0.77 13.53
C PRO A 155 -5.17 -0.24 12.42
N ASP A 156 -5.01 1.08 12.33
CA ASP A 156 -4.15 1.73 11.33
C ASP A 156 -2.70 1.26 11.46
N LEU A 157 -2.31 0.30 10.60
CA LEU A 157 -1.00 -0.38 10.68
C LEU A 157 0.17 0.58 10.61
N ASP A 158 0.02 1.68 9.88
CA ASP A 158 1.05 2.69 9.72
C ASP A 158 1.21 3.63 10.92
N GLU A 159 0.40 3.45 11.97
CA GLU A 159 0.54 4.09 13.29
C GLU A 159 1.06 3.12 14.37
N LEU A 160 1.20 1.83 14.04
CA LEU A 160 1.70 0.80 14.95
C LEU A 160 3.23 0.64 14.85
N GLN A 161 3.82 0.08 15.90
CA GLN A 161 5.22 -0.33 15.89
C GLN A 161 5.42 -1.63 15.08
N PRO A 162 6.60 -1.84 14.47
CA PRO A 162 6.85 -3.02 13.62
C PRO A 162 6.61 -4.37 14.31
N ASN A 163 6.87 -4.48 15.63
CA ASN A 163 6.62 -5.70 16.40
C ASN A 163 5.12 -5.99 16.58
N GLU A 164 4.28 -4.95 16.72
CA GLU A 164 2.83 -5.10 16.81
C GLU A 164 2.25 -5.57 15.47
N VAL A 165 2.70 -4.96 14.37
CA VAL A 165 2.32 -5.38 13.01
C VAL A 165 2.78 -6.81 12.74
N SER A 166 4.00 -7.17 13.16
CA SER A 166 4.56 -8.52 13.06
C SER A 166 3.68 -9.53 13.78
N HIS A 167 3.28 -9.24 15.03
CA HIS A 167 2.38 -10.11 15.79
C HIS A 167 1.04 -10.33 15.06
N LEU A 168 0.45 -9.28 14.47
CA LEU A 168 -0.78 -9.39 13.70
C LEU A 168 -0.63 -10.29 12.47
N ILE A 169 0.39 -10.06 11.64
CA ILE A 169 0.54 -10.82 10.39
C ILE A 169 0.96 -12.26 10.63
N PHE A 170 1.82 -12.56 11.60
CA PHE A 170 2.29 -13.93 11.82
C PHE A 170 1.30 -14.80 12.60
N SER A 171 0.50 -14.22 13.51
CA SER A 171 -0.61 -14.94 14.15
C SER A 171 -1.68 -15.38 13.16
N HIS A 172 -1.84 -14.63 12.06
CA HIS A 172 -2.79 -14.92 10.98
C HIS A 172 -2.14 -15.50 9.74
N SER A 173 -0.88 -15.96 9.81
CA SER A 173 -0.18 -16.60 8.68
C SER A 173 -0.33 -18.13 8.67
N GLN A 174 -0.73 -18.73 9.79
CA GLN A 174 -1.00 -20.17 9.88
C GLN A 174 -2.34 -20.53 9.20
#